data_AF-A0AB37STS2-F1
#
_entry.id   AF-A0AB37STS2-F1
#
_cell.length_a   1.000
_cell.length_b   1.000
_cell.length_c   1.000
_cell.angle_alpha   90.00
_cell.angle_beta   90.00
_cell.angle_gamma   90.00
#
_symmetry.space_group_name_H-M   'P 1'
#
loop_
_entity.id
_entity.type
_entity.pdbx_description
1 polymer ?
#
loop_
_entity_poly.entity_id
_entity_poly.type
_entity_poly.pdbx_seq_one_letter_code
_entity_poly.pdbx_strand_id
1 'polypeptide(L)'
;MAPARDEEVEQWIAELTALSELYRSAETAGSTEAVSHAGWHTGARLLAGSANGRLLAYNDSGAEAECVFREGESTLFNIMSRGYGSDTTERGFAVWSSRPGVLGAIDAGVSRLEVADAGGAVVGADIVAHTFAVDVDLGPVPQTVDEVFAPWEPPELTVRVYGEDDSLRYEGPLLTS
;
A
#
# COMPACT_ATOMS: atom_id res chain seq x y z
N MET A 1 11.00 -21.60 -23.02
CA MET A 1 11.25 -21.88 -21.59
C MET A 1 10.59 -20.76 -20.81
N ALA A 2 10.14 -21.01 -19.58
CA ALA A 2 9.97 -19.89 -18.64
C ALA A 2 11.38 -19.35 -18.29
N PRO A 3 11.52 -18.06 -17.93
CA PRO A 3 12.77 -17.55 -17.37
C PRO A 3 13.13 -18.30 -16.08
N ALA A 4 14.41 -18.22 -15.68
CA ALA A 4 14.79 -18.51 -14.31
C ALA A 4 14.14 -17.49 -13.37
N ARG A 5 13.84 -17.88 -12.13
CA ARG A 5 13.21 -17.00 -11.14
C ARG A 5 13.98 -15.69 -10.93
N ASP A 6 15.31 -15.75 -11.05
CA ASP A 6 16.17 -14.59 -10.86
C ASP A 6 16.08 -13.63 -12.07
N GLU A 7 16.00 -14.16 -13.30
CA GLU A 7 15.74 -13.38 -14.53
C GLU A 7 14.35 -12.71 -14.50
N GLU A 8 13.34 -13.40 -13.96
CA GLU A 8 11.97 -12.89 -13.78
C GLU A 8 11.93 -11.73 -12.76
N VAL A 9 12.67 -11.84 -11.65
CA VAL A 9 12.80 -10.77 -10.65
C VAL A 9 13.63 -9.59 -11.18
N GLU A 10 14.71 -9.83 -11.93
CA GLU A 10 15.46 -8.74 -12.61
C GLU A 10 14.58 -7.98 -13.61
N GLN A 11 13.73 -8.69 -14.37
CA GLN A 11 12.75 -8.06 -15.27
C GLN A 11 11.75 -7.20 -14.47
N TRP A 12 11.13 -7.74 -13.42
CA TRP A 12 10.19 -6.97 -12.60
C TRP A 12 10.82 -5.73 -11.95
N ILE A 13 12.07 -5.80 -11.51
CA ILE A 13 12.79 -4.62 -10.96
C ILE A 13 12.95 -3.54 -12.04
N ALA A 14 13.28 -3.90 -13.28
CA ALA A 14 13.38 -2.93 -14.38
C ALA A 14 12.02 -2.30 -14.74
N GLU A 15 10.96 -3.11 -14.81
CA GLU A 15 9.59 -2.66 -15.08
C GLU A 15 9.04 -1.74 -13.97
N LEU A 16 9.25 -2.11 -12.70
CA LEU A 16 8.86 -1.31 -11.53
C LEU A 16 9.66 -0.02 -11.40
N THR A 17 10.92 0.00 -11.85
CA THR A 17 11.71 1.23 -11.95
C THR A 17 11.07 2.20 -12.95
N ALA A 18 10.74 1.73 -14.16
CA ALA A 18 10.08 2.55 -15.17
C ALA A 18 8.68 3.01 -14.73
N LEU A 19 7.88 2.14 -14.10
CA LEU A 19 6.59 2.49 -13.49
C LEU A 19 6.74 3.60 -12.43
N SER A 20 7.75 3.47 -11.57
CA SER A 20 8.03 4.42 -10.49
C SER A 20 8.42 5.79 -11.03
N GLU A 21 9.30 5.85 -12.03
CA GLU A 21 9.70 7.10 -12.68
C GLU A 21 8.51 7.80 -13.38
N LEU A 22 7.67 7.03 -14.08
CA LEU A 22 6.45 7.52 -14.71
C LEU A 22 5.45 8.06 -13.66
N TYR A 23 5.23 7.32 -12.57
CA TYR A 23 4.35 7.75 -11.48
C TYR A 23 4.85 9.02 -10.81
N ARG A 24 6.15 9.08 -10.47
CA ARG A 24 6.76 10.27 -9.84
C ARG A 24 6.72 11.50 -10.76
N SER A 25 6.82 11.30 -12.07
CA SER A 25 6.63 12.38 -13.05
C SER A 25 5.17 12.85 -13.10
N ALA A 26 4.20 11.94 -13.09
CA ALA A 26 2.76 12.25 -13.06
C ALA A 26 2.35 12.97 -11.76
N GLU A 27 2.80 12.48 -10.60
CA GLU A 27 2.58 13.05 -9.26
C GLU A 27 3.17 14.48 -9.19
N THR A 28 4.38 14.69 -9.71
CA THR A 28 5.03 16.02 -9.78
C THR A 28 4.32 16.98 -10.73
N ALA A 29 3.70 16.46 -11.81
CA ALA A 29 2.89 17.25 -12.74
C ALA A 29 1.46 17.54 -12.24
N GLY A 30 1.04 16.94 -11.12
CA GLY A 30 -0.33 17.02 -10.61
C GLY A 30 -1.35 16.27 -11.47
N SER A 31 -0.91 15.24 -12.22
CA SER A 31 -1.81 14.40 -13.01
C SER A 31 -2.59 13.43 -12.11
N THR A 32 -3.86 13.21 -12.45
CA THR A 32 -4.74 12.20 -11.84
C THR A 32 -5.00 11.02 -12.79
N GLU A 33 -4.21 10.87 -13.85
CA GLU A 33 -4.30 9.73 -14.77
C GLU A 33 -3.65 8.49 -14.14
N ALA A 34 -4.31 7.33 -14.28
CA ALA A 34 -3.77 6.07 -13.76
C ALA A 34 -2.51 5.65 -14.53
N VAL A 35 -1.41 5.39 -13.81
CA VAL A 35 -0.12 5.03 -14.42
C VAL A 35 0.03 3.51 -14.50
N SER A 36 0.47 3.03 -15.66
CA SER A 36 0.77 1.62 -15.90
C SER A 36 1.97 1.44 -16.83
N HIS A 37 2.68 0.32 -16.67
CA HIS A 37 3.86 -0.04 -17.46
C HIS A 37 4.06 -1.56 -17.45
N ALA A 38 4.24 -2.20 -18.62
CA ALA A 38 4.51 -3.65 -18.73
C ALA A 38 3.53 -4.56 -17.95
N GLY A 39 2.24 -4.19 -17.91
CA GLY A 39 1.21 -4.91 -17.14
C GLY A 39 1.23 -4.62 -15.63
N TRP A 40 2.16 -3.80 -15.13
CA TRP A 40 2.08 -3.20 -13.80
C TRP A 40 1.17 -1.97 -13.79
N HIS A 41 0.48 -1.77 -12.67
CA HIS A 41 -0.45 -0.68 -12.42
C HIS A 41 -0.18 -0.09 -11.03
N THR A 42 -0.31 1.23 -10.90
CA THR A 42 -0.15 1.92 -9.61
C THR A 42 -1.40 1.84 -8.76
N GLY A 43 -1.24 1.40 -7.51
CA GLY A 43 -2.23 1.46 -6.44
C GLY A 43 -2.05 2.68 -5.53
N ALA A 44 -2.48 2.54 -4.27
CA ALA A 44 -2.55 3.63 -3.30
C ALA A 44 -1.19 4.06 -2.73
N ARG A 45 -1.12 5.31 -2.25
CA ARG A 45 0.12 6.06 -1.97
C ARG A 45 0.09 6.69 -0.56
N LEU A 46 1.02 6.27 0.33
CA LEU A 46 1.25 6.98 1.61
C LEU A 46 2.14 8.19 1.41
N LEU A 47 1.81 9.32 2.05
CA LEU A 47 2.53 10.59 1.92
C LEU A 47 2.57 11.09 0.46
N ALA A 48 1.42 11.05 -0.22
CA ALA A 48 1.28 11.52 -1.61
C ALA A 48 1.80 12.95 -1.79
N GLY A 49 2.50 13.21 -2.90
CA GLY A 49 3.17 14.48 -3.19
C GLY A 49 4.46 14.74 -2.41
N SER A 50 4.80 13.94 -1.39
CA SER A 50 6.09 14.03 -0.69
C SER A 50 7.24 13.45 -1.55
N ALA A 51 8.48 13.83 -1.25
CA ALA A 51 9.67 13.17 -1.80
C ALA A 51 9.87 11.74 -1.26
N ASN A 52 9.24 11.44 -0.11
CA ASN A 52 9.36 10.17 0.60
C ASN A 52 8.00 9.43 0.62
N GLY A 53 8.03 8.15 0.96
CA GLY A 53 6.84 7.36 1.28
C GLY A 53 6.83 5.99 0.64
N ARG A 54 5.64 5.41 0.51
CA ARG A 54 5.40 4.09 -0.06
C ARG A 54 4.29 4.19 -1.12
N LEU A 55 4.36 3.35 -2.14
CA LEU A 55 3.37 3.19 -3.21
C LEU A 55 3.13 1.69 -3.41
N LEU A 56 1.87 1.29 -3.53
CA LEU A 56 1.49 -0.06 -3.94
C LEU A 56 1.43 -0.15 -5.48
N ALA A 57 1.78 -1.31 -6.02
CA ALA A 57 1.67 -1.64 -7.44
C ALA A 57 1.32 -3.12 -7.62
N TYR A 58 0.45 -3.42 -8.59
CA TYR A 58 0.02 -4.78 -8.94
C TYR A 58 0.27 -5.07 -10.41
N ASN A 59 0.45 -6.34 -10.79
CA ASN A 59 0.69 -6.77 -12.17
C ASN A 59 -0.40 -7.72 -12.66
N ASP A 60 -0.73 -7.67 -13.96
CA ASP A 60 -1.65 -8.60 -14.64
C ASP A 60 -1.34 -10.10 -14.41
N SER A 61 -0.08 -10.45 -14.11
CA SER A 61 0.35 -11.81 -13.76
C SER A 61 -0.03 -12.27 -12.36
N GLY A 62 -0.51 -11.38 -11.49
CA GLY A 62 -0.74 -11.65 -10.07
C GLY A 62 0.51 -11.50 -9.20
N ALA A 63 1.58 -10.90 -9.71
CA ALA A 63 2.65 -10.34 -8.87
C ALA A 63 2.22 -8.96 -8.34
N GLU A 64 2.60 -8.63 -7.11
CA GLU A 64 2.34 -7.33 -6.49
C GLU A 64 3.62 -6.83 -5.81
N ALA A 65 3.78 -5.52 -5.63
CA ALA A 65 5.02 -4.93 -5.13
C ALA A 65 4.77 -3.67 -4.31
N GLU A 66 5.53 -3.49 -3.24
CA GLU A 66 5.64 -2.21 -2.52
C GLU A 66 6.88 -1.46 -3.02
N CYS A 67 6.64 -0.27 -3.58
CA CYS A 67 7.67 0.66 -4.03
C CYS A 67 7.95 1.68 -2.92
N VAL A 68 9.16 1.71 -2.39
CA VAL A 68 9.56 2.61 -1.30
C VAL A 68 10.36 3.78 -1.86
N PHE A 69 9.80 4.98 -1.76
CA PHE A 69 10.43 6.23 -2.18
C PHE A 69 11.15 6.87 -0.99
N ARG A 70 12.41 7.27 -1.23
CA ARG A 70 13.26 7.98 -0.28
C ARG A 70 13.99 9.09 -1.01
N GLU A 71 14.07 10.26 -0.39
CA GLU A 71 14.66 11.44 -1.01
C GLU A 71 16.17 11.26 -1.23
N GLY A 72 16.58 11.25 -2.51
CA GLY A 72 17.99 11.08 -2.91
C GLY A 72 18.48 9.64 -3.02
N GLU A 73 17.65 8.63 -2.74
CA GLU A 73 17.96 7.22 -2.96
C GLU A 73 17.24 6.67 -4.21
N SER A 74 17.72 5.54 -4.74
CA SER A 74 16.95 4.74 -5.70
C SER A 74 15.70 4.14 -5.04
N THR A 75 14.62 3.98 -5.80
CA THR A 75 13.41 3.30 -5.30
C THR A 75 13.75 1.86 -4.91
N LEU A 76 13.31 1.42 -3.72
CA LEU A 76 13.45 0.04 -3.27
C LEU A 76 12.14 -0.72 -3.52
N PHE A 77 12.25 -1.99 -3.93
CA PHE A 77 11.10 -2.83 -4.26
C PHE A 77 11.03 -4.04 -3.34
N ASN A 78 9.87 -4.25 -2.71
CA ASN A 78 9.52 -5.47 -2.00
C ASN A 78 8.46 -6.19 -2.85
N ILE A 79 8.86 -7.24 -3.59
CA ILE A 79 8.07 -7.87 -4.66
C ILE A 79 7.56 -9.24 -4.21
N MET A 80 6.26 -9.47 -4.34
CA MET A 80 5.56 -10.69 -3.95
C MET A 80 4.98 -11.38 -5.19
N SER A 81 5.62 -12.48 -5.63
CA SER A 81 5.31 -13.18 -6.89
C SER A 81 4.02 -14.02 -6.87
N ARG A 82 3.07 -13.73 -5.95
CA ARG A 82 1.78 -14.44 -5.75
C ARG A 82 0.71 -13.53 -5.12
N GLY A 83 0.89 -12.22 -5.23
CA GLY A 83 0.22 -11.26 -4.37
C GLY A 83 0.57 -11.49 -2.89
N TYR A 84 -0.30 -11.01 -1.99
CA TYR A 84 0.09 -10.66 -0.61
C TYR A 84 -0.38 -11.77 0.34
N GLY A 85 -1.15 -12.74 -0.16
CA GLY A 85 -1.91 -13.69 0.66
C GLY A 85 -3.00 -13.03 1.49
N SER A 86 -3.43 -11.82 1.11
CA SER A 86 -4.40 -10.99 1.82
C SER A 86 -5.79 -11.62 1.80
N ASP A 87 -6.12 -12.37 2.84
CA ASP A 87 -7.51 -12.75 3.13
C ASP A 87 -8.28 -11.51 3.61
N THR A 88 -9.04 -10.92 2.70
CA THR A 88 -9.91 -9.77 2.95
C THR A 88 -11.31 -10.19 3.43
N THR A 89 -11.64 -11.49 3.45
CA THR A 89 -13.05 -11.96 3.47
C THR A 89 -13.79 -11.71 4.78
N GLU A 90 -13.09 -11.68 5.92
CA GLU A 90 -13.69 -11.41 7.23
C GLU A 90 -13.92 -9.91 7.49
N ARG A 91 -13.02 -9.04 6.99
CA ARG A 91 -12.95 -7.62 7.39
C ARG A 91 -13.22 -6.62 6.26
N GLY A 92 -13.24 -7.07 5.01
CA GLY A 92 -13.22 -6.21 3.82
C GLY A 92 -11.85 -5.60 3.50
N PHE A 93 -10.80 -5.90 4.26
CA PHE A 93 -9.43 -5.40 4.03
C PHE A 93 -8.37 -6.30 4.68
N ALA A 94 -7.12 -6.12 4.27
CA ALA A 94 -5.94 -6.65 4.94
C ALA A 94 -4.77 -5.64 4.88
N VAL A 95 -4.08 -5.44 6.00
CA VAL A 95 -2.86 -4.63 6.08
C VAL A 95 -1.65 -5.48 5.67
N TRP A 96 -0.79 -4.92 4.82
CA TRP A 96 0.46 -5.55 4.40
C TRP A 96 1.69 -4.82 4.96
N SER A 97 1.62 -3.50 5.09
CA SER A 97 2.75 -2.65 5.50
C SER A 97 2.28 -1.57 6.46
N SER A 98 3.00 -1.39 7.56
CA SER A 98 2.68 -0.46 8.64
C SER A 98 3.93 0.30 9.10
N ARG A 99 3.76 1.60 9.37
CA ARG A 99 4.79 2.64 9.58
C ARG A 99 5.49 3.07 8.26
N PRO A 100 5.37 4.34 7.81
CA PRO A 100 4.83 5.51 8.52
C PRO A 100 3.30 5.47 8.74
N GLY A 101 2.52 5.19 7.70
CA GLY A 101 1.07 4.96 7.79
C GLY A 101 0.72 3.48 7.55
N VAL A 102 -0.51 3.22 7.12
CA VAL A 102 -1.01 1.88 6.78
C VAL A 102 -1.21 1.73 5.26
N LEU A 103 -0.73 0.61 4.71
CA LEU A 103 -0.98 0.17 3.33
C LEU A 103 -1.56 -1.24 3.30
N GLY A 104 -2.44 -1.49 2.33
CA GLY A 104 -2.86 -2.85 2.03
C GLY A 104 -3.89 -2.98 0.91
N ALA A 105 -4.64 -4.09 0.94
CA ALA A 105 -5.67 -4.44 -0.04
C ALA A 105 -7.07 -4.38 0.59
N ILE A 106 -8.07 -4.08 -0.25
CA ILE A 106 -9.50 -4.11 0.09
C ILE A 106 -10.24 -5.21 -0.69
N ASP A 107 -11.38 -5.63 -0.17
CA ASP A 107 -12.28 -6.59 -0.81
C ASP A 107 -13.12 -5.95 -1.93
N ALA A 108 -13.67 -6.80 -2.82
CA ALA A 108 -14.54 -6.36 -3.90
C ALA A 108 -15.79 -5.62 -3.38
N GLY A 109 -16.06 -4.45 -3.96
CA GLY A 109 -17.19 -3.59 -3.58
C GLY A 109 -17.07 -2.93 -2.20
N VAL A 110 -15.86 -2.88 -1.61
CA VAL A 110 -15.55 -1.85 -0.60
C VAL A 110 -15.38 -0.52 -1.32
N SER A 111 -16.08 0.52 -0.85
CA SER A 111 -16.10 1.85 -1.48
C SER A 111 -15.35 2.91 -0.66
N ARG A 112 -15.31 2.73 0.66
CA ARG A 112 -14.76 3.67 1.64
C ARG A 112 -14.17 2.89 2.82
N LEU A 113 -12.99 3.32 3.26
CA LEU A 113 -12.34 2.87 4.48
C LEU A 113 -11.95 4.11 5.30
N GLU A 114 -12.23 4.10 6.59
CA GLU A 114 -11.96 5.20 7.51
C GLU A 114 -11.26 4.68 8.75
N VAL A 115 -10.21 5.37 9.21
CA VAL A 115 -9.51 5.05 10.46
C VAL A 115 -9.79 6.15 11.48
N ALA A 116 -10.25 5.75 12.66
CA ALA A 116 -10.47 6.60 13.82
C ALA A 116 -9.42 6.31 14.90
N ASP A 117 -8.84 7.37 15.47
CA ASP A 117 -8.01 7.26 16.68
C ASP A 117 -8.85 7.22 17.97
N ALA A 118 -8.19 6.96 19.11
CA ALA A 118 -8.83 6.96 20.43
C ALA A 118 -9.33 8.36 20.88
N GLY A 119 -8.95 9.44 20.20
CA GLY A 119 -9.49 10.79 20.37
C GLY A 119 -10.75 11.06 19.54
N GLY A 120 -11.11 10.17 18.61
CA GLY A 120 -12.21 10.33 17.68
C GLY A 120 -11.87 11.15 16.42
N ALA A 121 -10.60 11.44 16.15
CA ALA A 121 -10.19 12.02 14.88
C ALA A 121 -10.25 10.94 13.79
N VAL A 122 -10.87 11.24 12.65
CA VAL A 122 -11.10 10.30 11.55
C VAL A 122 -10.32 10.71 10.31
N VAL A 123 -9.56 9.76 9.76
CA VAL A 123 -8.82 9.88 8.50
C VAL A 123 -9.44 8.91 7.48
N GLY A 124 -9.90 9.42 6.34
CA GLY A 124 -10.33 8.60 5.22
C GLY A 124 -9.13 8.00 4.48
N ALA A 125 -9.24 6.76 4.02
CA ALA A 125 -8.24 6.15 3.16
C ALA A 125 -8.28 6.74 1.75
N ASP A 126 -7.11 6.88 1.13
CA ASP A 126 -7.01 6.90 -0.33
C ASP A 126 -7.18 5.46 -0.85
N ILE A 127 -8.01 5.27 -1.88
CA ILE A 127 -8.36 3.96 -2.44
C ILE A 127 -8.15 4.01 -3.95
N VAL A 128 -7.23 3.18 -4.43
CA VAL A 128 -6.83 3.11 -5.84
C VAL A 128 -6.80 1.63 -6.25
N ALA A 129 -7.59 1.28 -7.27
CA ALA A 129 -7.90 -0.11 -7.62
C ALA A 129 -8.36 -0.92 -6.38
N HIS A 130 -7.83 -2.12 -6.15
CA HIS A 130 -8.11 -2.95 -4.98
C HIS A 130 -7.19 -2.65 -3.77
N THR A 131 -6.53 -1.49 -3.75
CA THR A 131 -5.53 -1.13 -2.73
C THR A 131 -5.89 0.15 -1.99
N PHE A 132 -5.40 0.30 -0.75
CA PHE A 132 -5.68 1.46 0.10
C PHE A 132 -4.44 1.98 0.83
N ALA A 133 -4.46 3.27 1.15
CA ALA A 133 -3.44 3.97 1.94
C ALA A 133 -4.10 4.88 3.00
N VAL A 134 -3.54 4.89 4.21
CA VAL A 134 -3.96 5.80 5.29
C VAL A 134 -2.74 6.41 5.99
N ASP A 135 -2.57 7.72 5.84
CA ASP A 135 -1.57 8.49 6.58
C ASP A 135 -2.06 8.77 8.01
N VAL A 136 -1.86 7.79 8.89
CA VAL A 136 -2.09 7.85 10.35
C VAL A 136 -0.77 7.71 11.11
N ASP A 137 -0.64 8.40 12.25
CA ASP A 137 0.52 8.28 13.11
C ASP A 137 0.52 6.91 13.82
N LEU A 138 1.53 6.10 13.50
CA LEU A 138 1.78 4.77 14.09
C LEU A 138 3.00 4.80 15.04
N GLY A 139 3.50 5.98 15.38
CA GLY A 139 4.76 6.18 16.06
C GLY A 139 5.98 6.13 15.11
N PRO A 140 7.20 6.02 15.65
CA PRO A 140 8.42 6.18 14.87
C PRO A 140 8.59 5.12 13.79
N VAL A 141 8.99 5.57 12.59
CA VAL A 141 9.35 4.70 11.47
C VAL A 141 10.67 3.98 11.76
N PRO A 142 10.74 2.65 11.68
CA PRO A 142 11.99 1.91 11.83
C PRO A 142 13.07 2.39 10.85
N GLN A 143 14.25 2.70 11.37
CA GLN A 143 15.43 3.09 10.59
C GLN A 143 16.36 1.89 10.33
N THR A 144 16.31 0.87 11.18
CA THR A 144 17.12 -0.36 11.08
C THR A 144 16.27 -1.62 10.98
N VAL A 145 16.87 -2.71 10.49
CA VAL A 145 16.22 -4.03 10.43
C VAL A 145 15.85 -4.53 11.83
N ASP A 146 16.68 -4.23 12.83
CA ASP A 146 16.42 -4.59 14.23
C ASP A 146 15.18 -3.86 14.79
N GLU A 147 14.96 -2.58 14.42
CA GLU A 147 13.75 -1.82 14.78
C GLU A 147 12.47 -2.30 14.05
N VAL A 148 12.59 -2.95 12.89
CA VAL A 148 11.45 -3.56 12.20
C VAL A 148 10.95 -4.77 12.98
N PHE A 149 11.86 -5.58 13.54
CA PHE A 149 11.55 -6.79 14.30
C PHE A 149 11.48 -6.58 15.82
N ALA A 150 11.78 -5.38 16.32
CA ALA A 150 11.63 -5.05 17.73
C ALA A 150 10.15 -5.10 18.16
N PRO A 151 9.84 -5.54 19.41
CA PRO A 151 8.49 -5.47 19.94
C PRO A 151 7.93 -4.04 19.88
N TRP A 152 6.75 -3.88 19.28
CA TRP A 152 6.06 -2.63 19.09
C TRP A 152 4.60 -2.80 19.47
N GLU A 153 4.12 -1.93 20.37
CA GLU A 153 2.69 -1.82 20.69
C GLU A 153 2.11 -0.73 19.77
N PRO A 154 1.24 -1.08 18.80
CA PRO A 154 0.59 -0.09 17.95
C PRO A 154 -0.43 0.75 18.75
N PRO A 155 -0.72 2.00 18.33
CA PRO A 155 -1.81 2.77 18.90
C PRO A 155 -3.16 2.08 18.64
N GLU A 156 -4.11 2.25 19.56
CA GLU A 156 -5.49 1.78 19.38
C GLU A 156 -6.18 2.58 18.26
N LEU A 157 -6.28 1.97 17.09
CA LEU A 157 -6.93 2.51 15.90
C LEU A 157 -8.12 1.64 15.50
N THR A 158 -9.30 2.24 15.43
CA THR A 158 -10.54 1.59 14.97
C THR A 158 -10.75 1.91 13.49
N VAL A 159 -10.91 0.89 12.66
CA VAL A 159 -11.26 1.05 11.25
C VAL A 159 -12.75 0.81 11.02
N ARG A 160 -13.35 1.57 10.09
CA ARG A 160 -14.68 1.35 9.53
C ARG A 160 -14.55 1.09 8.04
N VAL A 161 -15.26 0.09 7.53
CA VAL A 161 -15.22 -0.32 6.11
C VAL A 161 -16.64 -0.35 5.57
N TYR A 162 -16.88 0.31 4.45
CA TYR A 162 -18.21 0.52 3.87
C TYR A 162 -18.34 -0.06 2.46
N GLY A 163 -19.53 -0.55 2.11
CA GLY A 163 -19.86 -1.06 0.78
C GLY A 163 -20.21 0.03 -0.24
N GLU A 164 -20.41 -0.36 -1.51
CA GLU A 164 -20.89 0.51 -2.61
C GLU A 164 -22.22 1.23 -2.30
N ASP A 165 -23.04 0.69 -1.40
CA ASP A 165 -24.31 1.24 -0.90
C ASP A 165 -24.15 2.09 0.37
N ASP A 166 -22.91 2.40 0.75
CA ASP A 166 -22.49 3.04 2.02
C ASP A 166 -22.88 2.25 3.28
N SER A 167 -23.21 0.96 3.15
CA SER A 167 -23.46 0.09 4.30
C SER A 167 -22.16 -0.21 5.06
N LEU A 168 -22.19 -0.09 6.39
CA LEU A 168 -21.07 -0.48 7.25
C LEU A 168 -20.92 -2.01 7.21
N ARG A 169 -19.83 -2.50 6.60
CA ARG A 169 -19.48 -3.93 6.50
C ARG A 169 -18.67 -4.42 7.70
N TYR A 170 -17.78 -3.57 8.23
CA TYR A 170 -16.90 -3.88 9.36
C TYR A 170 -16.62 -2.64 10.20
N GLU A 171 -16.60 -2.81 11.52
CA GLU A 171 -16.03 -1.87 12.48
C GLU A 171 -15.22 -2.66 13.52
N GLY A 172 -13.96 -2.31 13.75
CA GLY A 172 -13.07 -3.07 14.62
C GLY A 172 -11.61 -2.59 14.57
N PRO A 173 -10.65 -3.34 15.14
CA PRO A 173 -9.24 -2.95 15.14
C PRO A 173 -8.62 -2.95 13.73
N LEU A 174 -7.90 -1.88 13.39
CA LEU A 174 -7.16 -1.77 12.13
C LEU A 174 -6.01 -2.79 12.04
N LEU A 175 -5.29 -2.96 13.14
CA LEU A 175 -4.15 -3.87 13.26
C LEU A 175 -4.50 -5.04 14.18
N THR A 176 -4.19 -6.25 13.74
CA THR A 176 -4.32 -7.50 14.52
C THR A 176 -2.96 -7.91 15.05
N SER A 177 -2.89 -8.19 16.35
CA SER A 177 -1.73 -8.69 17.09
C SER A 177 -1.47 -10.18 16.86
#